data_AF-V6STE0-F1
#
_entry.id   AF-V6STE0-F1
#
_cell.length_a   1.000
_cell.length_b   1.000
_cell.length_c   1.000
_cell.angle_alpha   90.00
_cell.angle_beta   90.00
_cell.angle_gamma   90.00
#
_symmetry.space_group_name_H-M   'P 1'
#
loop_
_entity.id
_entity.type
_entity.pdbx_description
1 polymer ?
#
loop_
_entity_poly.entity_id
_entity_poly.type
_entity_poly.pdbx_seq_one_letter_code
_entity_poly.pdbx_strand_id
1 'polypeptide(L)' 'MKKSIYVLGFLTCFVLGIGAMFEFLHWPWRGIIVFAGFLLLNFGLIPLYFYHKYKNA' A
#
# COMPACT_ATOMS: atom_id res chain seq x y z
N MET A 1 18.34 -2.37 3.48
CA MET A 1 16.98 -2.14 4.03
C MET A 1 16.21 -0.98 3.37
N LYS A 2 16.87 0.10 2.89
CA LYS A 2 16.16 1.21 2.21
C LYS A 2 15.42 0.78 0.93
N LYS A 3 16.02 -0.09 0.09
CA LYS A 3 15.40 -0.57 -1.16
C LYS A 3 14.06 -1.28 -0.95
N SER A 4 13.92 -2.10 0.10
CA SER A 4 12.67 -2.80 0.39
C SER A 4 11.51 -1.86 0.70
N ILE A 5 11.77 -0.73 1.36
CA ILE A 5 10.74 0.28 1.67
C ILE A 5 10.31 1.01 0.41
N TYR A 6 11.24 1.33 -0.49
CA TYR A 6 10.89 1.92 -1.80
C TYR A 6 10.06 0.96 -2.65
N VAL A 7 10.41 -0.33 -2.68
CA VAL A 7 9.63 -1.34 -3.41
C VAL A 7 8.24 -1.51 -2.79
N LEU A 8 8.14 -1.61 -1.45
CA LEU A 8 6.84 -1.71 -0.76
C LEU A 8 5.99 -0.44 -0.92
N GLY A 9 6.60 0.74 -0.88
CA GLY A 9 5.92 2.01 -1.13
C GLY A 9 5.38 2.10 -2.54
N PHE A 10 6.18 1.73 -3.54
CA PHE A 10 5.75 1.67 -4.93
C PHE A 10 4.58 0.69 -5.10
N LEU A 11 4.70 -0.52 -4.56
CA LEU A 11 3.68 -1.56 -4.67
C LEU A 11 2.37 -1.15 -3.99
N THR A 12 2.46 -0.49 -2.82
CA THR A 12 1.29 0.04 -2.11
C THR A 12 0.59 1.14 -2.89
N CYS A 13 1.32 2.13 -3.41
CA CYS A 13 0.75 3.19 -4.26
C CYS A 13 0.16 2.64 -5.55
N PHE A 14 0.80 1.63 -6.15
CA PHE A 14 0.32 1.00 -7.37
C PHE A 14 -1.00 0.25 -7.14
N VAL A 15 -1.11 -0.53 -6.07
CA VAL A 15 -2.35 -1.23 -5.70
C VAL A 15 -3.47 -0.25 -5.37
N LEU A 16 -3.18 0.84 -4.67
CA LEU A 16 -4.18 1.89 -4.40
C LEU A 16 -4.59 2.65 -5.67
N GLY A 17 -3.65 2.95 -6.57
CA GLY A 17 -3.95 3.59 -7.85
C GLY A 17 -4.85 2.71 -8.73
N ILE A 18 -4.58 1.40 -8.77
CA ILE A 18 -5.44 0.42 -9.43
C ILE A 18 -6.81 0.37 -8.74
N GLY A 19 -6.86 0.29 -7.40
CA GLY A 19 -8.11 0.32 -6.65
C GLY A 19 -8.98 1.53 -6.98
N ALA A 20 -8.38 2.73 -7.01
CA ALA A 20 -9.05 3.97 -7.39
C ALA A 20 -9.56 3.93 -8.84
N MET A 21 -8.75 3.44 -9.80
CA MET A 21 -9.19 3.24 -11.19
C MET A 21 -10.41 2.33 -11.29
N PHE A 22 -10.43 1.21 -10.56
CA PHE A 22 -11.54 0.26 -10.55
C PHE A 22 -12.78 0.86 -9.86
N GLU A 23 -12.59 1.75 -8.89
CA GLU A 23 -13.65 2.49 -8.23
C GLU A 23 -14.35 3.46 -9.18
N PHE A 24 -13.57 4.19 -10.00
CA PHE A 24 -14.07 5.04 -11.08
C PHE A 24 -14.80 4.23 -12.17
N LEU A 25 -14.25 3.07 -12.55
CA LEU A 25 -14.82 2.23 -13.62
C LEU A 25 -16.08 1.46 -13.21
N HIS A 26 -16.57 1.63 -11.97
CA HIS A 26 -17.76 0.97 -11.43
C HIS A 26 -17.74 -0.57 -11.45
N TRP A 27 -16.57 -1.16 -11.67
CA TRP A 27 -16.44 -2.60 -11.83
C TRP A 27 -16.86 -3.36 -10.57
N PRO A 28 -17.41 -4.57 -10.74
CA PRO A 28 -17.64 -5.46 -9.61
C PRO A 28 -16.31 -5.71 -8.90
N TRP A 29 -16.35 -5.90 -7.57
CA TRP A 29 -15.17 -6.12 -6.72
C TRP A 29 -14.29 -4.90 -6.38
N ARG A 30 -14.65 -3.69 -6.83
CA ARG A 30 -13.91 -2.44 -6.50
C ARG A 30 -13.63 -2.24 -5.01
N GLY A 31 -14.63 -2.47 -4.15
CA GLY A 31 -14.48 -2.27 -2.70
C GLY A 31 -13.44 -3.19 -2.07
N ILE A 32 -13.29 -4.41 -2.59
CA ILE A 32 -12.34 -5.41 -2.06
C ILE A 32 -10.90 -5.05 -2.44
N ILE A 33 -10.68 -4.54 -3.66
CA ILE A 33 -9.36 -4.12 -4.12
C ILE A 33 -8.88 -2.90 -3.32
N VAL A 34 -9.76 -1.91 -3.12
CA VAL A 34 -9.45 -0.72 -2.32
C VAL A 34 -9.20 -1.09 -0.86
N PHE A 35 -10.01 -1.98 -0.29
CA PHE A 35 -9.82 -2.47 1.07
C PHE A 35 -8.49 -3.21 1.24
N ALA A 36 -8.13 -4.08 0.28
CA ALA A 36 -6.84 -4.77 0.28
C ALA A 36 -5.66 -3.79 0.19
N GLY A 37 -5.74 -2.76 -0.64
CA GLY A 37 -4.75 -1.69 -0.72
C GLY A 37 -4.60 -0.90 0.59
N PHE A 38 -5.73 -0.61 1.26
CA PHE A 38 -5.75 0.05 2.57
C PHE A 38 -5.11 -0.80 3.68
N LEU A 39 -5.36 -2.11 3.66
CA LEU A 39 -4.75 -3.09 4.55
C LEU A 39 -3.22 -3.14 4.34
N LEU A 40 -2.78 -3.17 3.09
CA LEU A 40 -1.37 -3.14 2.73
C LEU A 40 -0.66 -1.86 3.18
N LEU A 41 -1.33 -0.72 3.09
CA LEU A 41 -0.78 0.55 3.58
C LEU A 41 -0.66 0.54 5.11
N ASN A 42 -1.72 0.13 5.82
CA ASN A 42 -1.74 0.15 7.28
C ASN A 42 -0.84 -0.91 7.93
N PHE A 43 -0.78 -2.13 7.39
CA PHE A 43 -0.04 -3.24 8.00
C PHE A 43 1.28 -3.54 7.30
N GLY A 44 1.48 -3.07 6.07
CA GLY A 44 2.74 -3.23 5.34
C GLY A 44 3.61 -1.98 5.43
N LEU A 45 3.13 -0.86 4.87
CA LEU A 45 3.94 0.34 4.70
C LEU A 45 4.24 1.05 6.04
N ILE A 46 3.23 1.29 6.86
CA ILE A 46 3.37 2.03 8.12
C ILE A 46 4.29 1.30 9.12
N PRO A 47 4.12 -0.01 9.41
CA PRO A 47 4.95 -0.69 10.40
C PRO A 47 6.39 -0.82 9.91
N LEU A 48 6.59 -1.06 8.61
CA LEU A 48 7.92 -1.12 8.03
C LEU A 48 8.64 0.24 8.08
N TYR A 49 7.90 1.33 7.86
CA TYR A 49 8.42 2.68 7.99
C TYR A 49 8.83 3.00 9.43
N PHE A 50 7.95 2.71 10.41
CA PHE A 50 8.27 2.89 11.83
C PHE A 50 9.43 2.02 12.28
N TYR A 51 9.48 0.75 11.86
CA TYR A 51 10.58 -0.16 12.18
C TYR A 51 11.91 0.35 11.62
N HIS A 52 11.90 0.90 10.41
CA HIS A 52 13.11 1.50 9.83
C HIS A 52 13.56 2.76 10.55
N LYS A 53 12.60 3.59 11.00
CA LYS A 53 12.90 4.79 11.78
C LYS A 53 13.45 4.44 13.16
N TYR A 54 12.92 3.40 13.80
CA TYR A 54 13.38 2.93 15.12
C TYR A 54 14.74 2.24 15.06
N LYS A 55 15.02 1.48 14.00
CA LYS A 55 16.31 0.77 13.83
C LYS A 55 17.47 1.67 13.38
N ASN A 56 17.16 2.84 12.83
CA ASN A 56 18.15 3.85 12.45
C ASN A 56 18.25 5.01 13.47
N ALA A 57 17.52 4.93 14.59
CA ALA A 57 17.66 5.82 15.74
C ALA A 57 18.64 5.21 16.75
#